data_AF-A0A1I6G989-F1
#
_entry.id   AF-A0A1I6G989-F1
#
_cell.length_a   1.000
_cell.length_b   1.000
_cell.length_c   1.000
_cell.angle_alpha   90.00
_cell.angle_beta   90.00
_cell.angle_gamma   90.00
#
_symmetry.space_group_name_H-M   'P 1'
#
loop_
_entity.id
_entity.type
_entity.pdbx_description
1 polymer ?
#
loop_
_entity_poly.entity_id
_entity_poly.type
_entity_poly.pdbx_seq_one_letter_code
_entity_poly.pdbx_strand_id
1 'polypeptide(L)'
;MSDFNHESSSVNNVAVAQLAANKQYTQIIYILQLVSLIFGITSIIGVVMNYVKLSEVRGTFLESHFRWQIRTFWFVLLWTIIGGILTMVGIGILILLAVAVWYIYRAIKGLNALSANRPMYV
;
A
#
# COMPACT_ATOMS: atom_id res chain seq x y z
N MET A 1 -11.18 -55.55 -5.31
CA MET A 1 -9.74 -55.18 -5.16
C MET A 1 -9.37 -53.96 -6.02
N SER A 2 -9.98 -53.75 -7.20
CA SER A 2 -9.77 -52.57 -8.06
C SER A 2 -10.30 -51.26 -7.45
N ASP A 3 -11.47 -51.30 -6.83
CA ASP A 3 -12.20 -50.09 -6.45
C ASP A 3 -11.55 -49.37 -5.25
N PHE A 4 -10.95 -50.14 -4.34
CA PHE A 4 -10.17 -49.63 -3.20
C PHE A 4 -8.92 -48.84 -3.62
N ASN A 5 -8.27 -49.24 -4.71
CA ASN A 5 -7.10 -48.53 -5.25
C ASN A 5 -7.49 -47.19 -5.90
N HIS A 6 -8.70 -47.12 -6.47
CA HIS A 6 -9.22 -45.91 -7.11
C HIS A 6 -9.66 -44.89 -6.05
N GLU A 7 -10.29 -45.35 -4.97
CA GLU A 7 -10.71 -44.51 -3.84
C GLU A 7 -9.50 -43.94 -3.08
N SER A 8 -8.49 -44.77 -2.77
CA SER A 8 -7.23 -44.32 -2.14
C SER A 8 -6.48 -43.29 -3.00
N SER A 9 -6.45 -43.49 -4.32
CA SER A 9 -5.85 -42.52 -5.26
C SER A 9 -6.63 -41.19 -5.29
N SER A 10 -7.96 -41.25 -5.18
CA SER A 10 -8.86 -40.09 -5.14
C SER A 10 -8.89 -39.33 -3.80
N VAL A 11 -8.45 -39.96 -2.72
CA VAL A 11 -8.26 -39.28 -1.42
C VAL A 11 -6.89 -38.61 -1.39
N ASN A 12 -5.88 -39.26 -1.95
CA ASN A 12 -4.51 -38.72 -2.03
C ASN A 12 -4.41 -37.48 -2.92
N ASN A 13 -5.03 -37.49 -4.10
CA ASN A 13 -4.98 -36.33 -5.00
C ASN A 13 -5.74 -35.11 -4.41
N VAL A 14 -6.85 -35.31 -3.69
CA VAL A 14 -7.58 -34.25 -2.98
C VAL A 14 -6.73 -33.69 -1.84
N ALA A 15 -6.10 -34.55 -1.02
CA ALA A 15 -5.21 -34.12 0.06
C ALA A 15 -3.99 -33.33 -0.48
N VAL A 16 -3.40 -33.78 -1.59
CA VAL A 16 -2.28 -33.08 -2.27
C VAL A 16 -2.72 -31.72 -2.82
N ALA A 17 -3.89 -31.63 -3.45
CA ALA A 17 -4.43 -30.36 -3.94
C ALA A 17 -4.72 -29.38 -2.81
N GLN A 18 -5.31 -29.84 -1.70
CA GLN A 18 -5.56 -29.05 -0.49
C GLN A 18 -4.26 -28.52 0.11
N LEU A 19 -3.22 -29.35 0.17
CA LEU A 19 -1.89 -28.98 0.68
C LEU A 19 -1.23 -27.89 -0.19
N ALA A 20 -1.30 -28.04 -1.52
CA ALA A 20 -0.77 -27.03 -2.46
C ALA A 20 -1.51 -25.69 -2.33
N ALA A 21 -2.84 -25.71 -2.25
CA ALA A 21 -3.64 -24.51 -2.03
C ALA A 21 -3.30 -23.83 -0.69
N ASN A 22 -3.24 -24.60 0.40
CA ASN A 22 -2.89 -24.10 1.74
C ASN A 22 -1.48 -23.48 1.77
N LYS A 23 -0.52 -24.07 1.05
CA LYS A 23 0.82 -23.49 0.88
C LYS A 23 0.77 -22.15 0.16
N GLN A 24 0.00 -22.03 -0.93
CA GLN A 24 -0.16 -20.78 -1.66
C GLN A 24 -0.80 -19.69 -0.80
N TYR A 25 -1.87 -19.99 -0.06
CA TYR A 25 -2.47 -19.05 0.90
C TYR A 25 -1.45 -18.61 1.96
N THR A 26 -0.68 -19.54 2.51
CA THR A 26 0.37 -19.25 3.50
C THR A 26 1.45 -18.32 2.92
N GLN A 27 1.86 -18.52 1.67
CA GLN A 27 2.80 -17.64 0.97
C GLN A 27 2.24 -16.23 0.76
N ILE A 28 0.98 -16.11 0.32
CA ILE A 28 0.31 -14.82 0.18
C ILE A 28 0.27 -14.08 1.52
N ILE A 29 -0.07 -14.79 2.60
CA ILE A 29 -0.08 -14.22 3.95
C ILE A 29 1.30 -13.72 4.35
N TYR A 30 2.37 -14.48 4.12
CA TYR A 30 3.75 -14.02 4.40
C TYR A 30 4.12 -12.78 3.60
N ILE A 31 3.78 -12.72 2.31
CA ILE A 31 4.05 -11.53 1.48
C ILE A 31 3.29 -10.32 2.02
N LEU A 32 2.01 -10.48 2.35
CA LEU A 32 1.19 -9.40 2.94
C LEU A 32 1.76 -8.91 4.27
N GLN A 33 2.27 -9.81 5.12
CA GLN A 33 2.94 -9.44 6.37
C GLN A 33 4.24 -8.66 6.14
N LEU A 34 5.05 -9.04 5.15
CA LEU A 34 6.28 -8.31 4.82
C LEU A 34 5.97 -6.92 4.24
N VAL A 35 4.96 -6.83 3.38
CA VAL A 35 4.51 -5.57 2.78
C VAL A 35 3.93 -4.64 3.86
N SER A 36 3.15 -5.16 4.81
CA SER A 36 2.53 -4.35 5.86
C SER A 36 3.54 -3.66 6.77
N LEU A 37 4.70 -4.28 7.02
CA LEU A 37 5.80 -3.69 7.79
C LEU A 37 6.37 -2.42 7.12
N ILE A 38 6.33 -2.37 5.79
CA ILE A 38 6.96 -1.31 5.00
C ILE A 38 5.99 -0.12 4.84
N PHE A 39 4.71 -0.38 4.57
CA PHE A 39 3.78 0.69 4.13
C PHE A 39 3.55 1.81 5.17
N GLY A 40 3.51 1.49 6.46
CA GLY A 40 3.30 2.49 7.51
C GLY A 40 4.57 3.27 7.86
N ILE A 41 5.59 2.54 8.35
CA ILE A 41 6.83 3.12 8.88
C ILE A 41 7.61 3.86 7.79
N THR A 42 7.66 3.33 6.56
CA THR A 42 8.39 3.98 5.46
C THR A 42 7.77 5.33 5.08
N SER A 43 6.45 5.48 5.15
CA SER A 43 5.79 6.77 4.88
C SER A 43 6.18 7.84 5.90
N ILE A 44 6.35 7.44 7.17
CA ILE A 44 6.78 8.32 8.27
C ILE A 44 8.23 8.76 8.04
N ILE A 45 9.12 7.83 7.69
CA ILE A 45 10.52 8.16 7.36
C ILE A 45 10.57 9.17 6.21
N GLY A 46 9.77 8.95 5.16
CA GLY A 46 9.66 9.87 4.02
C GLY A 46 9.27 11.30 4.41
N VAL A 47 8.23 11.48 5.23
CA VAL A 47 7.82 12.83 5.65
C VAL A 47 8.84 13.50 6.58
N VAL A 48 9.52 12.73 7.44
CA VAL A 48 10.60 13.24 8.29
C VAL A 48 11.77 13.73 7.43
N MET A 49 12.22 12.94 6.45
CA MET A 49 13.26 13.35 5.51
C MET A 49 12.87 14.62 4.77
N ASN A 50 11.60 14.75 4.35
CA ASN A 50 11.12 15.97 3.73
C ASN A 50 11.28 17.19 4.64
N TYR A 51 10.88 17.12 5.91
CA TYR A 51 11.07 18.25 6.83
C TYR A 51 12.54 18.57 7.09
N VAL A 52 13.38 17.56 7.30
CA VAL A 52 14.81 17.72 7.58
C VAL A 52 15.53 18.37 6.38
N LYS A 53 15.24 17.90 5.16
CA LYS A 53 15.91 18.36 3.94
C LYS A 53 15.24 19.57 3.28
N LEU A 54 14.07 20.02 3.78
CA LEU A 54 13.32 21.13 3.19
C LEU A 54 14.15 22.42 3.08
N SER A 55 14.98 22.73 4.09
CA SER A 55 15.81 23.93 4.08
C SER A 55 16.89 23.92 3.00
N GLU A 56 17.40 22.74 2.63
CA GLU A 56 18.45 22.58 1.62
C GLU A 56 17.92 22.80 0.19
N VAL A 57 16.62 22.56 -0.03
CA VAL A 57 15.99 22.67 -1.35
C VAL A 57 15.23 23.99 -1.56
N ARG A 58 15.28 24.92 -0.60
CA ARG A 58 14.57 26.21 -0.68
C ARG A 58 15.01 27.02 -1.88
N GLY A 59 14.05 27.68 -2.54
CA GLY A 59 14.30 28.47 -3.73
C GLY A 59 14.53 27.65 -5.00
N THR A 60 14.45 26.32 -4.94
CA THR A 60 14.47 25.42 -6.10
C THR A 60 13.07 24.89 -6.41
N PHE A 61 12.89 24.30 -7.59
CA PHE A 61 11.64 23.61 -7.93
C PHE A 61 11.36 22.41 -7.03
N LEU A 62 12.36 21.85 -6.35
CA LEU A 62 12.21 20.72 -5.41
C LEU A 62 11.48 21.12 -4.13
N GLU A 63 11.58 22.38 -3.68
CA GLU A 63 10.85 22.87 -2.50
C GLU A 63 9.34 22.58 -2.62
N SER A 64 8.78 22.82 -3.80
CA SER A 64 7.37 22.57 -4.08
C SER A 64 6.99 21.08 -4.01
N HIS A 65 7.90 20.17 -4.37
CA HIS A 65 7.69 18.73 -4.29
C HIS A 65 7.69 18.27 -2.84
N PHE A 66 8.62 18.78 -2.03
CA PHE A 66 8.70 18.48 -0.61
C PHE A 66 7.42 18.93 0.11
N ARG A 67 6.96 20.15 -0.16
CA ARG A 67 5.69 20.67 0.38
C ARG A 67 4.48 19.86 -0.11
N TRP A 68 4.48 19.43 -1.38
CA TRP A 68 3.44 18.55 -1.94
C TRP A 68 3.39 17.20 -1.21
N GLN A 69 4.53 16.56 -0.99
CA GLN A 69 4.64 15.28 -0.30
C GLN A 69 4.23 15.40 1.18
N ILE A 70 4.70 16.43 1.89
CA ILE A 70 4.31 16.72 3.27
C ILE A 70 2.78 16.85 3.39
N ARG A 71 2.14 17.67 2.55
CA ARG A 71 0.67 17.81 2.57
C ARG A 71 -0.04 16.50 2.26
N THR A 72 0.46 15.76 1.27
CA THR A 72 -0.11 14.47 0.89
C THR A 72 -0.08 13.49 2.06
N PHE A 73 1.03 13.42 2.79
CA PHE A 73 1.15 12.59 4.00
C PHE A 73 0.07 12.93 5.03
N TRP A 74 -0.11 14.22 5.38
CA TRP A 74 -1.09 14.62 6.38
C TRP A 74 -2.53 14.37 5.95
N PHE A 75 -2.86 14.58 4.67
CA PHE A 75 -4.19 14.25 4.15
C PHE A 75 -4.44 12.74 4.16
N VAL A 76 -3.47 11.93 3.72
CA VAL A 76 -3.60 10.46 3.77
C VAL A 76 -3.78 10.01 5.22
N LEU A 77 -2.97 10.50 6.15
CA LEU A 77 -3.06 10.16 7.57
C LEU A 77 -4.44 10.50 8.13
N LEU A 78 -4.91 11.74 7.91
CA LEU A 78 -6.23 12.20 8.37
C LEU A 78 -7.36 11.33 7.82
N TRP A 79 -7.43 11.16 6.50
CA TRP A 79 -8.52 10.41 5.87
C TRP A 79 -8.45 8.91 6.12
N THR A 80 -7.25 8.36 6.35
CA THR A 80 -7.09 6.95 6.76
C THR A 80 -7.62 6.74 8.18
N ILE A 81 -7.35 7.66 9.11
CA ILE A 81 -7.91 7.60 10.47
C ILE A 81 -9.44 7.71 10.42
N ILE A 82 -9.97 8.70 9.68
CA ILE A 82 -11.42 8.88 9.51
C ILE A 82 -12.06 7.63 8.87
N GLY A 83 -11.50 7.17 7.75
CA GLY A 83 -11.96 5.97 7.05
C GLY A 83 -11.93 4.74 7.95
N GLY A 84 -10.85 4.56 8.73
CA GLY A 84 -10.70 3.50 9.72
C GLY A 84 -11.81 3.51 10.77
N ILE A 85 -12.10 4.66 11.37
CA ILE A 85 -13.22 4.80 12.33
C ILE A 85 -14.56 4.49 11.66
N LEU A 86 -14.79 5.01 10.44
CA LEU A 86 -16.04 4.80 9.71
C LEU A 86 -16.21 3.37 9.19
N THR A 87 -15.19 2.51 9.23
CA THR A 87 -15.35 1.09 8.87
C THR A 87 -16.29 0.37 9.83
N MET A 88 -16.39 0.85 11.08
CA MET A 88 -17.34 0.32 12.08
C MET A 88 -18.80 0.44 11.64
N VAL A 89 -19.09 1.38 10.73
CA VAL A 89 -20.43 1.65 10.17
C VAL A 89 -20.54 1.21 8.70
N GLY A 90 -19.56 0.45 8.20
CA GLY A 90 -19.52 -0.12 6.84
C GLY A 90 -19.02 0.81 5.72
N ILE A 91 -19.22 2.13 5.84
CA ILE A 91 -18.84 3.09 4.78
C ILE A 91 -17.34 3.38 4.71
N GLY A 92 -16.60 3.12 5.79
CA GLY A 92 -15.17 3.43 5.87
C GLY A 92 -14.34 2.77 4.77
N ILE A 93 -14.72 1.59 4.29
CA ILE A 93 -14.00 0.88 3.21
C ILE A 93 -13.98 1.72 1.92
N LEU A 94 -15.11 2.35 1.56
CA LEU A 94 -15.18 3.20 0.38
C LEU A 94 -14.28 4.44 0.52
N ILE A 95 -14.21 5.02 1.72
CA ILE A 95 -13.33 6.15 2.02
C ILE A 95 -11.87 5.72 1.88
N LEU A 96 -11.48 4.59 2.48
CA LEU A 96 -10.11 4.07 2.40
C LEU A 96 -9.69 3.77 0.96
N LEU A 97 -10.58 3.20 0.15
CA LEU A 97 -10.32 2.98 -1.28
C LEU A 97 -10.15 4.31 -2.04
N ALA A 98 -11.01 5.29 -1.80
CA ALA A 98 -10.89 6.61 -2.41
C ALA A 98 -9.57 7.30 -2.04
N VAL A 99 -9.14 7.20 -0.77
CA VAL A 99 -7.85 7.71 -0.30
C VAL A 99 -6.68 7.00 -0.99
N ALA A 100 -6.75 5.67 -1.15
CA ALA A 100 -5.70 4.90 -1.82
C ALA A 100 -5.54 5.33 -3.29
N VAL A 101 -6.64 5.43 -4.04
CA VAL A 101 -6.63 5.89 -5.44
C VAL A 101 -6.11 7.33 -5.54
N TRP A 102 -6.57 8.21 -4.65
CA TRP A 102 -6.12 9.60 -4.61
C TRP A 102 -4.63 9.73 -4.29
N TYR A 103 -4.11 8.92 -3.36
CA TYR A 103 -2.70 8.89 -3.02
C TYR A 103 -1.83 8.46 -4.20
N ILE A 104 -2.22 7.39 -4.90
CA ILE A 104 -1.53 6.90 -6.11
C ILE A 104 -1.51 7.99 -7.19
N TYR A 105 -2.65 8.63 -7.45
CA TYR A 105 -2.74 9.75 -8.39
C TYR A 105 -1.76 10.88 -8.04
N ARG A 106 -1.70 11.30 -6.76
CA ARG A 106 -0.78 12.38 -6.33
C ARG A 106 0.68 11.98 -6.41
N ALA A 107 1.00 10.71 -6.18
CA ALA A 107 2.36 10.18 -6.32
C ALA A 107 2.80 10.21 -7.79
N ILE A 108 1.99 9.68 -8.71
CA ILE A 108 2.27 9.68 -10.16
C ILE A 108 2.41 11.11 -10.67
N LYS A 109 1.52 12.02 -10.27
CA LYS A 109 1.58 13.44 -10.67
C LYS A 109 2.88 14.11 -10.21
N GLY A 110 3.29 13.85 -8.96
CA GLY A 110 4.55 14.37 -8.42
C GLY A 110 5.77 13.82 -9.14
N LEU A 111 5.77 12.52 -9.44
CA LEU A 111 6.86 11.87 -10.19
C LEU A 111 6.97 12.44 -11.61
N ASN A 112 5.85 12.57 -12.33
CA ASN A 112 5.86 13.12 -13.69
C ASN A 112 6.39 14.56 -13.73
N ALA A 113 6.02 15.40 -12.75
CA ALA A 113 6.53 16.77 -12.65
C ALA A 113 8.04 16.81 -12.34
N LEU A 114 8.48 15.94 -11.42
CA LEU A 114 9.89 15.79 -11.06
C LEU A 114 10.73 15.35 -12.27
N SER A 115 10.29 14.32 -13.00
CA SER A 115 10.96 13.84 -14.22
C SER A 115 11.04 14.90 -15.32
N ALA A 116 10.09 15.85 -15.34
CA ALA A 116 10.09 16.98 -16.26
C ALA A 116 10.85 18.21 -15.75
N ASN A 117 11.49 18.16 -14.56
CA ASN A 117 12.12 19.30 -13.88
C ASN A 117 11.18 20.51 -13.69
N ARG A 118 9.88 20.26 -13.46
CA ARG A 118 8.86 21.30 -13.28
C ARG A 118 8.41 21.38 -11.83
N PRO A 119 8.14 22.58 -11.27
CA PRO A 119 7.63 22.69 -9.91
C PRO A 119 6.22 22.09 -9.78
N MET A 120 5.90 21.66 -8.55
CA MET A 120 4.55 21.36 -8.14
C MET A 120 3.82 22.63 -7.74
N TYR A 121 2.50 22.63 -7.90
CA TYR A 121 1.63 23.69 -7.38
C TYR A 121 1.75 23.71 -5.86
N VAL A 122 2.26 24.81 -5.32
CA VAL A 122 2.31 25.05 -3.88
C VAL A 122 1.00 25.68 -3.47
#